data_AF-A0A7J4D019-F1
#
_entry.id   AF-A0A7J4D019-F1
#
_cell.length_a   1.000
_cell.length_b   1.000
_cell.length_c   1.000
_cell.angle_alpha   90.00
_cell.angle_beta   90.00
_cell.angle_gamma   90.00
#
_symmetry.space_group_name_H-M   'P 1'
#
loop_
_entity.id
_entity.type
_entity.pdbx_description
1 polymer ?
#
loop_
_entity_poly.entity_id
_entity_poly.type
_entity_poly.pdbx_seq_one_letter_code
_entity_poly.pdbx_strand_id
1 'polypeptide(L)'
;MTAGDRFMKKIEDYYTGEGFHVAWDGEGSKRQLEITLKSSSGHFVKAVLLARGNDIVIRDEWGREQIIKATRGNLRLIKSWSKEQSWSEER
;
A
#
# COMPACT_ATOMS: atom_id res chain seq x y z
N MET A 1 -10.59 -16.17 -5.77
CA MET A 1 -9.46 -15.28 -5.44
C MET A 1 -8.97 -14.59 -6.70
N THR A 2 -9.23 -13.29 -6.81
CA THR A 2 -8.93 -12.44 -7.98
C THR A 2 -7.45 -12.08 -8.08
N ALA A 3 -7.04 -11.46 -9.19
CA ALA A 3 -5.68 -10.92 -9.30
C ALA A 3 -5.43 -9.81 -8.27
N GLY A 4 -6.44 -8.97 -8.00
CA GLY A 4 -6.40 -7.97 -6.93
C GLY A 4 -6.19 -8.60 -5.55
N ASP A 5 -6.93 -9.65 -5.20
CA ASP A 5 -6.77 -10.32 -3.90
C ASP A 5 -5.35 -10.87 -3.70
N ARG A 6 -4.79 -11.53 -4.72
CA ARG A 6 -3.40 -12.02 -4.70
C ARG A 6 -2.40 -10.88 -4.58
N PHE A 7 -2.67 -9.76 -5.22
CA PHE A 7 -1.81 -8.58 -5.19
C PHE A 7 -1.80 -7.94 -3.81
N MET A 8 -2.96 -7.74 -3.22
CA MET A 8 -3.13 -7.20 -1.87
C MET A 8 -2.45 -8.10 -0.82
N LYS A 9 -2.59 -9.43 -0.93
CA LYS A 9 -1.93 -10.38 -0.04
C LYS A 9 -0.39 -10.25 -0.09
N LYS A 10 0.18 -10.08 -1.28
CA LYS A 10 1.64 -9.87 -1.43
C LYS A 10 2.15 -8.54 -0.87
N ILE A 11 1.28 -7.54 -0.78
CA ILE A 11 1.59 -6.24 -0.16
C ILE A 11 1.55 -6.40 1.36
N GLU A 12 0.48 -6.98 1.90
CA GLU A 12 0.35 -7.31 3.32
C GLU A 12 1.57 -8.09 3.81
N ASP A 13 1.90 -9.22 3.15
CA ASP A 13 3.01 -10.08 3.55
C ASP A 13 4.36 -9.33 3.52
N TYR A 14 4.55 -8.42 2.56
CA TYR A 14 5.78 -7.63 2.47
C TYR A 14 5.86 -6.61 3.60
N TYR A 15 4.86 -5.76 3.77
CA TYR A 15 4.89 -4.69 4.76
C TYR A 15 4.88 -5.22 6.20
N THR A 16 4.15 -6.31 6.44
CA THR A 16 4.21 -7.03 7.73
C THR A 16 5.61 -7.59 7.97
N GLY A 17 6.23 -8.20 6.95
CA GLY A 17 7.60 -8.74 7.03
C GLY A 17 8.67 -7.68 7.27
N GLU A 18 8.46 -6.46 6.74
CA GLU A 18 9.34 -5.31 6.97
C GLU A 18 9.06 -4.59 8.31
N GLY A 19 8.08 -5.06 9.09
CA GLY A 19 7.74 -4.53 10.42
C GLY A 19 6.82 -3.32 10.42
N PHE A 20 6.19 -2.98 9.29
CA PHE A 20 5.18 -1.92 9.22
C PHE A 20 3.84 -2.41 9.77
N HIS A 21 3.06 -1.48 10.31
CA HIS A 21 1.70 -1.77 10.74
C HIS A 21 0.77 -1.86 9.52
N VAL A 22 0.14 -3.02 9.37
CA VAL A 22 -0.81 -3.32 8.29
C VAL A 22 -2.11 -3.81 8.92
N ALA A 23 -3.23 -3.26 8.48
CA ALA A 23 -4.56 -3.66 8.95
C ALA A 23 -5.51 -3.89 7.77
N TRP A 24 -6.45 -4.80 7.95
CA TRP A 24 -7.59 -4.94 7.05
C TRP A 24 -8.81 -4.31 7.69
N ASP A 25 -9.52 -3.51 6.91
CA ASP A 25 -10.81 -2.94 7.28
C ASP A 25 -11.88 -3.30 6.24
N GLY A 26 -13.14 -3.35 6.67
CA GLY A 26 -14.28 -3.74 5.85
C GLY A 26 -14.42 -5.25 5.60
N GLU A 27 -15.47 -5.62 4.86
CA GLU A 27 -15.87 -7.02 4.64
C GLU A 27 -16.08 -7.33 3.15
N GLY A 28 -15.75 -8.57 2.75
CA GLY A 28 -15.99 -9.08 1.40
C GLY A 28 -15.32 -8.23 0.31
N SER A 29 -16.13 -7.74 -0.64
CA SER A 29 -15.66 -6.92 -1.76
C SER A 29 -15.31 -5.47 -1.41
N LYS A 30 -15.62 -5.03 -0.18
CA LYS A 30 -15.25 -3.71 0.35
C LYS A 30 -14.00 -3.76 1.21
N ARG A 31 -13.35 -4.92 1.29
CA ARG A 31 -12.17 -5.13 2.13
C ARG A 31 -11.01 -4.29 1.61
N GLN A 32 -10.48 -3.45 2.49
CA GLN A 32 -9.42 -2.49 2.22
C GLN A 32 -8.22 -2.76 3.13
N LEU A 33 -7.02 -2.58 2.58
CA LEU A 33 -5.75 -2.76 3.29
C LEU A 33 -5.21 -1.38 3.66
N GLU A 34 -5.09 -1.12 4.95
CA GLU A 34 -4.44 0.08 5.47
C GLU A 34 -2.98 -0.24 5.79
N ILE A 35 -2.08 0.59 5.29
CA ILE A 35 -0.65 0.53 5.57
C ILE A 35 -0.26 1.84 6.22
N THR A 36 0.31 1.75 7.42
CA THR A 36 0.87 2.91 8.12
C THR A 36 2.37 2.97 7.85
N LEU A 37 2.80 4.01 7.15
CA LEU A 37 4.19 4.30 6.81
C LEU A 37 4.73 5.37 7.76
N LYS A 38 5.95 5.21 8.27
CA LYS A 38 6.63 6.25 9.05
C LYS A 38 7.38 7.18 8.09
N SER A 39 7.05 8.46 8.09
CA SER A 39 7.80 9.49 7.37
C SER A 39 9.08 9.87 8.11
N SER A 40 10.11 10.28 7.37
CA SER A 40 11.36 10.83 7.89
C SER A 40 11.13 12.04 8.82
N SER A 41 10.01 12.77 8.65
CA SER A 41 9.61 13.87 9.53
C SER A 41 9.06 13.43 10.90
N GLY A 42 8.91 12.12 11.15
CA GLY A 42 8.28 11.56 12.35
C GLY A 42 6.75 11.47 12.27
N HIS A 43 6.15 11.92 11.16
CA HIS A 43 4.71 11.81 10.92
C HIS A 43 4.37 10.44 10.31
N PHE A 44 3.21 9.89 10.69
CA PHE A 44 2.70 8.66 10.10
C PHE A 44 1.83 8.99 8.89
N VAL A 45 2.20 8.47 7.73
CA VAL A 45 1.42 8.56 6.49
C VAL A 45 0.60 7.28 6.36
N LYS A 46 -0.67 7.41 6.00
CA LYS A 46 -1.55 6.26 5.76
C LYS A 46 -1.83 6.10 4.28
N ALA A 47 -1.69 4.86 3.81
CA ALA A 47 -2.14 4.46 2.48
C ALA A 47 -3.24 3.40 2.62
N VAL A 48 -4.39 3.64 2.01
CA VAL A 48 -5.51 2.70 1.97
C VAL A 48 -5.61 2.13 0.56
N LEU A 49 -5.59 0.81 0.46
CA LEU A 49 -5.68 0.10 -0.81
C LEU A 49 -6.99 -0.70 -0.87
N LEU A 50 -7.68 -0.64 -2.00
CA LEU A 50 -8.92 -1.38 -2.24
C LEU A 50 -8.83 -2.14 -3.56
N ALA A 51 -9.06 -3.45 -3.52
CA ALA A 51 -9.13 -4.26 -4.72
C ALA A 51 -10.50 -4.13 -5.39
N ARG A 52 -10.50 -3.79 -6.68
CA ARG A 52 -11.67 -3.78 -7.57
C ARG A 52 -11.39 -4.66 -8.79
N GLY A 53 -11.52 -5.98 -8.60
CA GLY A 53 -11.22 -6.97 -9.62
C GLY A 53 -9.72 -7.04 -9.94
N ASN A 54 -9.31 -6.48 -11.08
CA ASN A 54 -7.89 -6.38 -11.48
C ASN A 54 -7.27 -5.03 -11.17
N ASP A 55 -8.07 -4.09 -10.67
CA ASP A 55 -7.67 -2.73 -10.38
C ASP A 55 -7.48 -2.58 -8.87
N ILE A 56 -6.52 -1.75 -8.48
CA ILE A 56 -6.27 -1.38 -7.11
C ILE A 56 -6.47 0.13 -7.02
N VAL A 57 -7.40 0.54 -6.17
CA VAL A 57 -7.57 1.94 -5.80
C VAL A 57 -6.68 2.19 -4.60
N ILE A 58 -5.73 3.11 -4.74
CA ILE A 58 -4.89 3.61 -3.65
C ILE A 58 -5.45 4.96 -3.25
N ARG A 59 -5.67 5.14 -1.95
CA ARG A 59 -6.06 6.42 -1.36
C ARG A 59 -4.99 6.86 -0.37
N ASP A 60 -4.54 8.11 -0.50
CA ASP A 60 -3.64 8.72 0.47
C ASP A 60 -4.39 9.32 1.66
N GLU A 61 -3.65 9.86 2.63
CA GLU A 61 -4.19 10.49 3.83
C GLU A 61 -5.03 11.76 3.57
N TRP A 62 -4.86 12.39 2.40
CA TRP A 62 -5.64 13.56 1.96
C TRP A 62 -6.87 13.17 1.13
N GLY A 63 -7.14 11.87 0.97
CA GLY A 63 -8.27 11.36 0.21
C GLY A 63 -8.07 11.36 -1.30
N ARG A 64 -6.85 11.61 -1.81
CA ARG A 64 -6.58 11.53 -3.25
C ARG A 64 -6.53 10.08 -3.67
N GLU A 65 -7.18 9.77 -4.78
CA GLU A 65 -7.27 8.41 -5.30
C GLU A 65 -6.42 8.25 -6.55
N GLN A 66 -5.67 7.14 -6.60
CA GLN A 66 -4.96 6.67 -7.77
C GLN A 66 -5.39 5.24 -8.08
N ILE A 67 -5.69 4.97 -9.35
CA ILE A 67 -6.07 3.62 -9.80
C ILE A 67 -4.91 3.02 -10.59
N ILE A 68 -4.50 1.82 -10.20
CA ILE A 68 -3.44 1.06 -10.87
C ILE A 68 -3.91 -0.36 -11.18
N LYS A 69 -3.25 -1.03 -12.13
CA LYS A 69 -3.47 -2.46 -12.40
C LYS A 69 -2.65 -3.34 -11.45
N ALA A 70 -3.17 -4.51 -11.09
CA ALA A 70 -2.49 -5.51 -10.27
C ALA A 70 -1.36 -6.24 -11.04
N THR A 71 -0.29 -5.52 -11.40
CA THR A 71 0.84 -6.03 -12.19
C THR A 71 2.11 -6.19 -11.36
N ARG A 72 3.07 -7.00 -11.81
CA ARG A 72 4.36 -7.14 -11.11
C ARG A 72 5.15 -5.82 -11.02
N GLY A 73 5.03 -4.95 -12.02
CA GLY A 73 5.64 -3.62 -12.01
C GLY A 73 5.06 -2.75 -10.89
N ASN A 74 3.74 -2.67 -10.81
CA ASN A 74 3.06 -1.87 -9.78
C ASN A 74 3.25 -2.44 -8.37
N LEU A 75 3.37 -3.77 -8.24
CA LEU A 75 3.74 -4.38 -6.95
C LEU A 75 5.12 -3.90 -6.50
N ARG A 76 6.09 -3.80 -7.43
CA ARG A 76 7.44 -3.31 -7.11
C ARG A 76 7.42 -1.83 -6.72
N LEU A 77 6.62 -1.02 -7.42
CA LEU A 77 6.40 0.39 -7.10
C LEU A 77 5.84 0.55 -5.68
N ILE A 78 4.77 -0.16 -5.32
CA ILE A 78 4.21 -0.08 -3.97
C ILE A 78 5.23 -0.51 -2.92
N LYS A 79 6.06 -1.53 -3.20
CA LYS A 79 7.13 -1.94 -2.29
C LYS A 79 8.29 -0.95 -2.20
N SER A 80 8.44 -0.01 -3.15
CA SER A 80 9.49 1.01 -3.05
C SER A 80 9.13 2.11 -2.05
N TRP A 81 7.86 2.27 -1.68
CA TRP A 81 7.45 3.29 -0.70
C TRP A 81 8.09 3.09 0.68
N SER A 82 8.45 1.86 1.06
CA SER A 82 9.23 1.61 2.28
C SER A 82 10.69 2.09 2.18
N LYS A 83 11.22 2.23 0.96
CA LYS A 83 12.63 2.55 0.67
C LYS A 83 12.87 4.02 0.30
N GLU A 84 11.87 4.68 -0.28
CA GLU A 84 11.97 6.08 -0.72
C GLU A 84 12.07 7.11 0.42
N GLN A 85 11.96 6.70 1.69
CA GLN A 85 12.24 7.57 2.85
C GLN A 85 13.75 7.81 3.11
N SER A 86 14.65 7.16 2.36
CA SER A 86 16.11 7.18 2.57
C SER A 86 16.88 8.05 1.55
N TRP A 87 16.25 9.06 0.93
CA TRP A 87 16.93 10.01 0.04
C TRP A 87 16.54 11.45 0.37
N SER A 88 16.98 11.97 1.52
CA SER A 88 17.00 13.41 1.82
C SER A 88 18.04 13.78 2.89
N GLU A 89 19.19 13.10 2.91
CA GLU A 89 20.30 13.48 3.79
C GLU A 89 21.64 13.40 3.03
N GLU A 90 21.73 14.16 1.94
CA GLU A 90 22.99 14.52 1.30
C GLU A 90 22.80 15.84 0.55
N ARG A 91 22.79 16.96 1.28
CA ARG A 91 23.16 18.29 0.78
C ARG A 91 23.80 19.12 1.87
#